data_AF-A0A081BVB7-F1
#
_entry.id   AF-A0A081BVB7-F1
#
_cell.length_a   1.000
_cell.length_b   1.000
_cell.length_c   1.000
_cell.angle_alpha   90.00
_cell.angle_beta   90.00
_cell.angle_gamma   90.00
#
_symmetry.space_group_name_H-M   'P 1'
#
loop_
_entity.id
_entity.type
_entity.pdbx_description
1 polymer ?
#
loop_
_entity_poly.entity_id
_entity_poly.type
_entity_poly.pdbx_seq_one_letter_code
_entity_poly.pdbx_strand_id
1 'polypeptide(L)'
;MALLDHKEIQQDLKMIEENIKTLEKQYMDYFDNVISVEPKALRAQTDALIRKWWGKPIANARLRFQIQNIVQRYSIYKEKWNRQLRLKARQEREEAY
;
A
#
# COMPACT_ATOMS: atom_id res chain seq x y z
N MET A 1 -12.58 -20.95 18.13
CA MET A 1 -12.60 -19.61 17.50
C MET A 1 -11.27 -19.33 16.78
N ALA A 2 -10.86 -20.21 15.84
CA ALA A 2 -9.55 -20.11 15.15
C ALA A 2 -9.65 -20.26 13.62
N LEU A 3 -10.81 -20.66 13.10
CA LEU A 3 -11.05 -20.86 11.67
C LEU A 3 -11.54 -19.58 10.96
N LEU A 4 -12.19 -18.67 11.68
CA LEU A 4 -12.65 -17.37 11.16
C LEU A 4 -11.46 -16.46 10.83
N ASP A 5 -10.53 -16.32 11.77
CA ASP A 5 -9.28 -15.55 11.58
C ASP A 5 -8.51 -15.96 10.32
N HIS A 6 -8.54 -17.26 9.95
CA HIS A 6 -7.85 -17.76 8.75
C HIS A 6 -8.49 -17.32 7.43
N LYS A 7 -9.83 -17.27 7.36
CA LYS A 7 -10.51 -16.80 6.14
C LYS A 7 -10.45 -15.28 6.03
N GLU A 8 -10.65 -14.57 7.14
CA GLU A 8 -10.59 -13.12 7.17
C GLU A 8 -9.20 -12.59 6.77
N ILE A 9 -8.13 -13.21 7.29
CA ILE A 9 -6.77 -12.79 6.97
C ILE A 9 -6.42 -13.06 5.50
N GLN A 10 -6.91 -14.15 4.92
CA GLN A 10 -6.71 -14.43 3.49
C GLN A 10 -7.45 -13.45 2.60
N GLN A 11 -8.68 -13.07 2.99
CA GLN A 11 -9.45 -12.07 2.27
C GLN A 11 -8.79 -10.69 2.36
N ASP A 12 -8.40 -10.28 3.56
CA ASP A 12 -7.71 -9.01 3.77
C ASP A 12 -6.35 -8.98 3.04
N LEU A 13 -5.62 -10.10 3.01
CA LEU A 13 -4.39 -10.25 2.23
C LEU A 13 -4.62 -10.00 0.73
N LYS A 14 -5.65 -10.61 0.15
CA LYS A 14 -6.02 -10.38 -1.26
C LYS A 14 -6.39 -8.93 -1.49
N MET A 15 -7.17 -8.34 -0.59
CA MET A 15 -7.59 -6.94 -0.67
C MET A 15 -6.40 -5.98 -0.58
N ILE A 16 -5.40 -6.27 0.26
CA ILE A 16 -4.15 -5.49 0.31
C ILE A 16 -3.41 -5.62 -1.04
N GLU A 17 -3.29 -6.81 -1.62
CA GLU A 17 -2.64 -6.98 -2.93
C GLU A 17 -3.34 -6.21 -4.06
N GLU A 18 -4.67 -6.27 -4.11
CA GLU A 18 -5.48 -5.53 -5.08
C GLU A 18 -5.35 -4.01 -4.90
N ASN A 19 -5.36 -3.55 -3.64
CA ASN A 19 -5.13 -2.14 -3.33
C ASN A 19 -3.73 -1.69 -3.74
N ILE A 20 -2.69 -2.52 -3.55
CA ILE A 20 -1.32 -2.19 -3.99
C ILE A 20 -1.26 -2.02 -5.51
N LYS A 21 -1.86 -2.93 -6.28
CA LYS A 21 -1.92 -2.82 -7.74
C LYS A 21 -2.65 -1.55 -8.18
N THR A 22 -3.75 -1.25 -7.52
CA THR A 22 -4.55 -0.05 -7.80
C THR A 22 -3.79 1.22 -7.44
N LEU A 23 -3.08 1.24 -6.32
CA LEU A 23 -2.22 2.34 -5.91
C LEU A 23 -1.07 2.55 -6.89
N GLU A 24 -0.43 1.48 -7.34
CA GLU A 24 0.65 1.57 -8.32
C GLU A 24 0.19 2.25 -9.61
N LYS A 25 -0.99 1.86 -10.12
CA LYS A 25 -1.61 2.52 -11.28
C LYS A 25 -1.97 3.97 -11.01
N GLN A 26 -2.66 4.26 -9.90
CA GLN A 26 -3.09 5.64 -9.59
C GLN A 26 -1.91 6.57 -9.34
N TYR A 27 -0.84 6.08 -8.70
CA TYR A 27 0.39 6.87 -8.54
C TYR A 27 1.09 7.10 -9.88
N MET A 28 1.10 6.11 -10.78
CA MET A 28 1.61 6.29 -12.15
C MET A 28 0.82 7.38 -12.88
N ASP A 29 -0.50 7.27 -12.91
CA ASP A 29 -1.40 8.28 -13.51
C ASP A 29 -1.19 9.67 -12.88
N TYR A 30 -0.91 9.74 -11.58
CA TYR A 30 -0.63 10.99 -10.88
C TYR A 30 0.73 11.60 -11.27
N PHE A 31 1.77 10.77 -11.42
CA PHE A 31 3.09 11.24 -11.85
C PHE A 31 3.10 11.63 -13.33
N ASP A 32 2.29 10.97 -14.16
CA ASP A 32 2.08 11.32 -15.57
C ASP A 32 1.14 12.51 -15.78
N ASN A 33 0.70 13.17 -14.70
CA ASN A 33 -0.25 14.28 -14.69
C ASN A 33 -1.63 13.97 -15.32
N VAL A 34 -1.97 12.68 -15.46
CA VAL A 34 -3.29 12.22 -15.91
C VAL A 34 -4.34 12.49 -14.83
N ILE A 35 -3.98 12.30 -13.55
CA ILE A 35 -4.80 12.69 -12.41
C ILE A 35 -4.11 13.76 -11.57
N SER A 36 -4.88 14.76 -11.14
CA SER A 36 -4.37 15.87 -10.31
C SER A 36 -4.35 15.54 -8.81
N VAL A 37 -5.04 14.48 -8.40
CA VAL A 37 -5.25 14.14 -6.98
C VAL A 37 -4.44 12.90 -6.61
N GLU A 38 -3.64 13.02 -5.56
CA GLU A 38 -2.89 11.88 -5.02
C GLU A 38 -3.85 10.85 -4.39
N PRO A 39 -3.64 9.53 -4.61
CA PRO A 39 -4.48 8.46 -4.07
C PRO A 39 -4.26 8.18 -2.57
N LYS A 40 -4.35 9.22 -1.73
CA LYS A 40 -4.12 9.15 -0.28
C LYS A 40 -5.17 8.29 0.44
N ALA A 41 -6.42 8.32 -0.02
CA ALA A 41 -7.52 7.58 0.60
C ALA A 41 -7.27 6.06 0.53
N LEU A 42 -6.96 5.55 -0.66
CA LEU A 42 -6.67 4.13 -0.86
C LEU A 42 -5.39 3.71 -0.13
N ARG A 43 -4.40 4.60 -0.07
CA ARG A 43 -3.16 4.38 0.71
C ARG A 43 -3.47 4.23 2.20
N ALA A 44 -4.27 5.12 2.76
CA ALA A 44 -4.69 5.07 4.16
C ALA A 44 -5.50 3.78 4.47
N GLN A 45 -6.40 3.36 3.58
CA GLN A 45 -7.15 2.11 3.72
C GLN A 45 -6.22 0.89 3.75
N THR A 46 -5.24 0.85 2.85
CA THR A 46 -4.25 -0.23 2.79
C THR A 46 -3.38 -0.27 4.05
N ASP A 47 -2.92 0.90 4.51
CA ASP A 47 -2.18 1.04 5.77
C ASP A 47 -3.00 0.54 6.97
N ALA A 48 -4.32 0.80 7.01
CA ALA A 48 -5.20 0.34 8.07
C ALA A 48 -5.37 -1.19 8.07
N LEU A 49 -5.53 -1.81 6.89
CA LEU A 49 -5.59 -3.26 6.74
C LEU A 49 -4.28 -3.93 7.18
N ILE A 50 -3.13 -3.37 6.80
CA ILE A 50 -1.84 -3.88 7.25
C ILE A 50 -1.71 -3.80 8.77
N ARG A 51 -2.05 -2.64 9.37
CA ARG A 51 -2.00 -2.47 10.84
C ARG A 51 -2.95 -3.40 11.58
N LYS A 52 -4.12 -3.73 11.01
CA LYS A 52 -5.09 -4.67 11.60
C LYS A 52 -4.45 -6.05 11.86
N TRP A 53 -3.53 -6.48 11.01
CA TRP A 53 -2.87 -7.79 11.11
C TRP A 53 -1.45 -7.71 11.68
N TRP A 54 -0.83 -6.53 11.63
CA TRP A 54 0.48 -6.30 12.21
C TRP A 54 0.44 -6.43 13.73
N GLY A 55 1.27 -7.33 14.29
CA GLY A 55 1.33 -7.57 15.72
C GLY A 55 0.28 -8.56 16.26
N LYS A 56 -0.64 -9.07 15.43
CA LYS A 56 -1.54 -10.15 15.86
C LYS A 56 -0.83 -11.51 15.83
N PRO A 57 -1.00 -12.36 16.86
CA PRO A 57 -0.45 -13.71 16.86
C PRO A 57 -1.19 -14.59 15.85
N ILE A 58 -0.57 -14.83 14.70
CA ILE A 58 -1.14 -15.69 13.64
C ILE A 58 -0.63 -17.11 13.84
N ALA A 59 -1.51 -18.03 14.23
CA ALA A 59 -1.14 -19.44 14.45
C ALA A 59 -0.52 -20.09 13.21
N ASN A 60 -1.01 -19.73 12.01
CA ASN A 60 -0.52 -20.28 10.76
C ASN A 60 0.76 -19.58 10.27
N ALA A 61 1.88 -20.31 10.26
CA ALA A 61 3.17 -19.80 9.81
C ALA A 61 3.13 -19.30 8.35
N ARG A 62 2.45 -20.00 7.44
CA ARG A 62 2.34 -19.61 6.02
C ARG A 62 1.72 -18.23 5.86
N LEU A 63 0.61 -17.97 6.54
CA LEU A 63 -0.07 -16.67 6.49
C LEU A 63 0.79 -15.55 7.06
N ARG A 64 1.52 -15.83 8.14
CA ARG A 64 2.45 -14.89 8.75
C ARG A 64 3.53 -14.48 7.76
N PHE A 65 4.12 -15.44 7.05
CA PHE A 65 5.09 -15.16 5.99
C PHE A 65 4.47 -14.36 4.84
N GLN A 66 3.23 -14.67 4.44
CA GLN A 66 2.55 -13.91 3.38
C GLN A 66 2.33 -12.44 3.78
N ILE A 67 1.84 -12.18 5.00
CA ILE A 67 1.70 -10.81 5.51
C ILE A 67 3.05 -10.11 5.57
N GLN A 68 4.07 -10.74 6.14
CA GLN A 68 5.41 -10.14 6.21
C GLN A 68 5.95 -9.80 4.82
N ASN A 69 5.72 -10.65 3.82
CA ASN A 69 6.13 -10.39 2.45
C ASN A 69 5.39 -9.18 1.85
N ILE A 70 4.06 -9.15 1.98
CA ILE A 70 3.22 -8.06 1.47
C ILE A 70 3.55 -6.73 2.15
N VAL A 71 3.77 -6.73 3.46
CA VAL A 71 4.16 -5.53 4.21
C VAL A 71 5.51 -5.01 3.73
N GLN A 72 6.51 -5.89 3.54
CA GLN A 72 7.80 -5.49 3.00
C GLN A 72 7.67 -4.91 1.59
N ARG A 73 6.94 -5.59 0.69
CA ARG A 73 6.68 -5.09 -0.67
C ARG A 73 6.01 -3.72 -0.63
N TYR A 74 4.97 -3.56 0.18
CA TYR A 74 4.26 -2.30 0.33
C TYR A 74 5.13 -1.17 0.88
N SER A 75 6.03 -1.47 1.83
CA SER A 75 7.00 -0.50 2.34
C SER A 75 7.90 0.04 1.23
N ILE A 76 8.41 -0.85 0.37
CA ILE A 76 9.24 -0.47 -0.79
C ILE A 76 8.44 0.41 -1.76
N TYR A 77 7.19 0.07 -2.04
CA TYR A 77 6.33 0.90 -2.88
C TYR A 77 6.08 2.29 -2.28
N LYS A 78 5.81 2.37 -0.97
CA LYS A 78 5.66 3.65 -0.26
C LYS A 78 6.89 4.52 -0.36
N GLU A 79 8.09 3.95 -0.20
CA GLU A 79 9.34 4.69 -0.37
C GLU A 79 9.51 5.20 -1.81
N LYS A 80 9.23 4.36 -2.81
CA LYS A 80 9.26 4.76 -4.22
C LYS A 80 8.32 5.93 -4.49
N TRP A 81 7.06 5.84 -4.07
CA TRP A 81 6.08 6.92 -4.27
C TRP A 81 6.49 8.19 -3.53
N ASN A 82 6.96 8.10 -2.28
CA ASN A 82 7.43 9.26 -1.53
C ASN A 82 8.61 9.95 -2.21
N ARG A 83 9.54 9.19 -2.81
CA ARG A 83 10.65 9.74 -3.58
C ARG A 83 10.16 10.48 -4.81
N GLN A 84 9.24 9.89 -5.57
CA GLN A 84 8.67 10.50 -6.78
C GLN A 84 7.85 11.76 -6.45
N LEU A 85 7.06 11.75 -5.37
CA LEU A 85 6.33 12.92 -4.89
C LEU A 85 7.28 14.09 -4.58
N ARG A 86 8.43 13.81 -3.97
CA ARG A 86 9.46 14.83 -3.69
C ARG A 86 10.10 15.38 -4.96
N LEU A 87 10.34 14.52 -5.96
CA LEU A 87 10.88 14.95 -7.26
C LEU A 87 9.89 15.85 -7.99
N LYS A 88 8.62 15.42 -8.08
CA LYS A 88 7.54 16.21 -8.69
C LYS A 88 7.37 17.57 -7.99
N ALA A 89 7.29 17.58 -6.65
CA ALA A 89 7.17 18.81 -5.87
C ALA A 89 8.39 19.75 -6.02
N ARG A 90 9.57 19.22 -6.37
CA ARG A 90 10.75 20.03 -6.69
C ARG A 90 10.64 20.65 -8.08
N GLN A 91 10.22 19.87 -9.08
CA GLN A 91 10.02 20.34 -10.45
C GLN A 91 8.96 21.45 -10.52
N GLU A 92 7.82 21.27 -9.85
CA GLU A 92 6.76 22.29 -9.79
C GLU A 92 7.24 23.62 -9.17
N ARG A 93 8.23 23.59 -8.27
CA ARG A 93 8.84 24.81 -7.69
C ARG A 93 9.84 25.49 -8.63
N GLU A 94 10.53 24.71 -9.46
CA GLU A 94 11.49 25.21 -10.45
C GLU A 94 10.78 25.82 -11.66
N GLU A 95 9.59 25.33 -12.02
CA GLU A 95 8.73 25.88 -13.10
C GLU A 95 7.92 27.11 -12.67
N ALA A 96 7.78 27.36 -11.37
CA ALA A 96 7.05 28.51 -10.82
C ALA A 96 7.88 29.81 -10.76
N TYR A 97 9.10 29.81 -11.31
CA TYR A 97 10.07 30.90 -11.31
C TYR A 97 10.50 31.25 -12.74
#